data_AF-A0A5B1CAE4-F1
#
_entry.id   AF-A0A5B1CAE4-F1
#
_cell.length_a   1.000
_cell.length_b   1.000
_cell.length_c   1.000
_cell.angle_alpha   90.00
_cell.angle_beta   90.00
_cell.angle_gamma   90.00
#
_symmetry.space_group_name_H-M   'P 1'
#
loop_
_entity.id
_entity.type
_entity.pdbx_description
1 polymer ?
#
loop_
_entity_poly.entity_id
_entity_poly.type
_entity_poly.pdbx_seq_one_letter_code
_entity_poly.pdbx_strand_id
1 'polypeptide(L)'
;MIVTQVDEARADEPHRNGVLRITIACTGVAAAHFSLCLQVKSRHLGDAYRYPTEMPMTLIGDKRSFAFETSPCDEHAPDEFLTVDIFVADKLLTILDNAAYVPQFCGDIDAEQNHRRHDLTWLQRRDDLTGMDLTQAHLYLTKTEHWSQFLNWGPTTDDISCHLIIFRESLWITAFLYSENPDYDTNDPVVHGCKVSPFDLISILQSQSALMRKTADNHRMHRSGGG
;
A
#
# COMPACT_ATOMS: atom_id res chain seq x y z
N MET A 1 53.18 20.88 34.74
CA MET A 1 52.11 19.88 34.55
C MET A 1 52.01 19.63 33.04
N ILE A 2 52.61 18.52 32.59
CA ILE A 2 52.34 17.69 31.39
C ILE A 2 51.36 18.37 30.36
N VAL A 3 51.72 18.97 29.21
CA VAL A 3 52.33 18.49 27.91
C VAL A 3 51.47 17.39 27.27
N THR A 4 50.94 17.39 26.03
CA THR A 4 51.23 17.90 24.66
C THR A 4 49.86 18.04 23.91
N GLN A 5 49.63 18.67 22.75
CA GLN A 5 50.34 18.70 21.46
C GLN A 5 49.67 19.79 20.58
N VAL A 6 50.37 20.88 20.26
CA VAL A 6 50.88 21.24 18.91
C VAL A 6 49.88 20.99 17.78
N ASP A 7 49.18 22.07 17.43
CA ASP A 7 48.45 22.26 16.20
C ASP A 7 49.43 22.90 15.20
N GLU A 8 49.92 22.12 14.24
CA GLU A 8 50.68 22.66 13.12
C GLU A 8 50.29 21.91 11.85
N ALA A 9 49.57 22.64 11.00
CA ALA A 9 49.22 22.25 9.65
C ALA A 9 50.47 22.13 8.77
N ARG A 10 50.56 21.04 8.00
CA ARG A 10 51.30 21.04 6.73
C ARG A 10 50.44 20.42 5.64
N ALA A 11 50.20 21.23 4.62
CA ALA A 11 49.57 20.87 3.37
C ALA A 11 50.61 20.25 2.43
N ASP A 12 50.29 19.09 1.88
CA ASP A 12 50.79 18.59 0.60
C ASP A 12 49.56 18.11 -0.20
N GLU A 13 49.18 18.86 -1.23
CA GLU A 13 48.31 18.42 -2.34
C GLU A 13 49.13 17.52 -3.32
N PRO A 14 48.60 16.86 -4.41
CA PRO A 14 47.24 16.89 -4.99
C PRO A 14 46.71 15.51 -5.51
N HIS A 15 45.51 15.07 -5.12
CA HIS A 15 44.61 14.43 -6.11
C HIS A 15 43.16 14.48 -5.65
N ARG A 16 42.38 15.30 -6.36
CA ARG A 16 40.93 15.45 -6.19
C ARG A 16 40.24 14.23 -6.79
N ASN A 17 39.76 13.33 -5.94
CA ASN A 17 38.56 12.52 -6.20
C ASN A 17 37.70 12.59 -4.94
N GLY A 18 36.89 13.64 -4.90
CA GLY A 18 36.02 13.97 -3.77
C GLY A 18 34.92 12.94 -3.59
N VAL A 19 35.13 11.98 -2.70
CA VAL A 19 34.04 11.21 -2.08
C VAL A 19 34.04 11.57 -0.61
N LEU A 20 33.19 12.56 -0.25
CA LEU A 20 32.88 12.89 1.13
C LEU A 20 32.06 11.73 1.73
N ARG A 21 32.72 10.87 2.52
CA ARG A 21 32.03 9.92 3.39
C ARG A 21 31.69 10.62 4.70
N ILE A 22 30.42 10.95 4.89
CA ILE A 22 29.91 11.49 6.16
C ILE A 22 29.26 10.32 6.91
N THR A 23 29.79 9.99 8.08
CA THR A 23 29.15 9.03 9.00
C THR A 23 28.18 9.81 9.89
N ILE A 24 26.88 9.61 9.69
CA ILE A 24 25.83 10.19 10.55
C ILE A 24 25.45 9.14 11.60
N ALA A 25 25.80 9.40 12.87
CA ALA A 25 25.30 8.61 13.98
C ALA A 25 23.83 9.02 14.23
N CYS A 26 22.93 8.04 14.26
CA CYS A 26 21.50 8.23 14.47
C CYS A 26 21.20 8.64 15.91
N THR A 27 21.42 9.90 16.26
CA THR A 27 20.93 10.51 17.49
C THR A 27 20.48 11.93 17.20
N GLY A 28 19.15 12.15 17.18
CA GLY A 28 18.50 13.45 17.42
C GLY A 28 18.88 14.63 16.52
N VAL A 29 18.00 14.93 15.56
CA VAL A 29 17.80 16.20 14.83
C VAL A 29 18.78 17.34 15.10
N ALA A 30 19.61 17.64 14.10
CA ALA A 30 20.13 18.98 13.86
C ALA A 30 19.99 19.30 12.37
N ALA A 31 19.06 20.20 12.02
CA ALA A 31 18.89 20.68 10.66
C ALA A 31 20.04 21.65 10.33
N ALA A 32 21.00 21.18 9.54
CA ALA A 32 21.97 22.04 8.87
C ALA A 32 21.53 22.20 7.41
N HIS A 33 21.27 23.44 6.98
CA HIS A 33 20.96 23.75 5.58
C HIS A 33 22.23 23.61 4.73
N PHE A 34 22.48 22.40 4.25
CA PHE A 34 23.39 22.12 3.15
C PHE A 34 22.59 21.55 1.98
N SER A 35 22.76 22.11 0.78
CA SER A 35 22.22 21.53 -0.45
C SER A 35 23.03 20.29 -0.83
N LEU A 36 22.82 19.20 -0.10
CA LEU A 36 23.36 17.89 -0.44
C LEU A 36 22.35 17.21 -1.37
N CYS A 37 22.62 17.20 -2.69
CA CYS A 37 21.86 16.39 -3.63
C CYS A 37 22.20 14.90 -3.40
N LEU A 38 21.56 14.29 -2.39
CA LEU A 38 21.59 12.85 -2.23
C LEU A 38 20.72 12.25 -3.31
N GLN A 39 21.32 11.49 -4.22
CA GLN A 39 20.60 10.63 -5.15
C GLN A 39 20.08 9.42 -4.38
N VAL A 40 19.06 9.64 -3.56
CA VAL A 40 18.36 8.60 -2.82
C VAL A 40 17.41 7.93 -3.81
N LYS A 41 17.50 6.61 -3.99
CA LYS A 41 16.41 5.85 -4.62
C LYS A 41 15.14 6.15 -3.81
N SER A 42 14.10 6.66 -4.47
CA SER A 42 12.86 7.21 -3.88
C SER A 42 12.08 6.29 -2.90
N ARG A 43 12.56 5.08 -2.63
CA ARG A 43 11.87 4.03 -1.87
C ARG A 43 11.86 4.21 -0.35
N HIS A 44 12.58 5.19 0.22
CA HIS A 44 12.69 5.35 1.69
C HIS A 44 12.27 6.74 2.21
N LEU A 45 11.90 7.67 1.33
CA LEU A 45 11.35 8.98 1.74
C LEU A 45 9.82 8.99 1.83
N GLY A 46 9.15 8.04 1.17
CA GLY A 46 7.68 7.94 1.18
C GLY A 46 7.10 7.62 2.56
N ASP A 47 7.77 6.81 3.39
CA ASP A 47 7.25 6.41 4.69
C ASP A 47 7.22 7.55 5.73
N ALA A 48 8.19 8.48 5.66
CA ALA A 48 8.28 9.61 6.59
C ALA A 48 7.40 10.81 6.19
N TYR A 49 6.98 10.87 4.92
CA TYR A 49 6.10 11.92 4.40
C TYR A 49 4.64 11.49 4.28
N ARG A 50 4.34 10.22 4.59
CA ARG A 50 3.06 9.59 4.23
C ARG A 50 1.85 10.19 4.93
N TYR A 51 2.02 10.85 6.08
CA TYR A 51 0.93 11.58 6.74
C TYR A 51 1.50 12.79 7.51
N PRO A 52 0.90 13.99 7.40
CA PRO A 52 0.97 14.93 8.51
C PRO A 52 0.35 14.21 9.72
N THR A 53 1.11 14.07 10.80
CA THR A 53 0.83 13.26 12.01
C THR A 53 -0.49 13.56 12.75
N GLU A 54 -1.35 14.42 12.20
CA GLU A 54 -2.53 14.97 12.86
C GLU A 54 -3.87 14.60 12.18
N MET A 55 -3.85 13.94 11.00
CA MET A 55 -5.10 13.51 10.34
C MET A 55 -5.57 12.16 10.91
N PRO A 56 -6.80 12.05 11.45
CA PRO A 56 -7.29 10.78 11.98
C PRO A 56 -7.56 9.77 10.86
N MET A 57 -6.82 8.66 10.87
CA MET A 57 -7.11 7.49 10.02
C MET A 57 -8.28 6.71 10.62
N THR A 58 -9.25 6.33 9.78
CA THR A 58 -10.33 5.42 10.17
C THR A 58 -10.07 4.04 9.60
N LEU A 59 -10.01 3.02 10.47
CA LEU A 59 -9.82 1.61 10.11
C LEU A 59 -11.18 0.90 9.94
N ILE A 60 -11.34 0.18 8.82
CA ILE A 60 -12.46 -0.73 8.56
C ILE A 60 -11.89 -2.14 8.34
N GLY A 61 -12.32 -3.11 9.15
CA GLY A 61 -11.83 -4.49 9.09
C GLY A 61 -10.71 -4.77 10.11
N ASP A 62 -9.91 -5.81 9.84
CA ASP A 62 -8.75 -6.21 10.66
C ASP A 62 -7.53 -6.41 9.75
N LYS A 63 -6.45 -5.65 10.00
CA LYS A 63 -5.21 -5.70 9.20
C LYS A 63 -4.62 -7.10 9.10
N ARG A 64 -4.81 -7.94 10.12
CA ARG A 64 -4.35 -9.34 10.14
C ARG A 64 -5.09 -10.24 9.15
N SER A 65 -6.27 -9.80 8.71
CA SER A 65 -7.07 -10.44 7.67
C SER A 65 -7.20 -9.50 6.49
N PHE A 66 -8.31 -8.76 6.39
CA PHE A 66 -8.57 -7.78 5.36
C PHE A 66 -9.04 -6.47 5.99
N ALA A 67 -8.43 -5.36 5.57
CA ALA A 67 -8.81 -4.05 6.08
C ALA A 67 -8.52 -2.91 5.10
N PHE A 68 -9.16 -1.79 5.38
CA PHE A 68 -8.87 -0.49 4.83
C PHE A 68 -8.51 0.47 5.96
N GLU A 69 -7.51 1.31 5.75
CA GLU A 69 -7.40 2.58 6.48
C GLU A 69 -7.68 3.73 5.54
N THR A 70 -8.43 4.72 6.01
CA THR A 70 -8.84 5.85 5.19
C THR A 70 -8.71 7.15 5.94
N SER A 71 -8.15 8.15 5.27
CA SER A 71 -8.10 9.53 5.73
C SER A 71 -8.37 10.49 4.59
N PRO A 72 -8.66 11.76 4.92
CA PRO A 72 -8.47 12.83 3.95
C PRO A 72 -7.08 12.81 3.32
N CYS A 73 -7.01 13.16 2.03
CA CYS A 73 -5.75 13.56 1.42
C CYS A 73 -5.28 14.90 1.99
N ASP A 74 -4.04 15.28 1.67
CA ASP A 74 -3.47 16.57 2.05
C ASP A 74 -4.35 17.78 1.66
N GLU A 75 -4.03 18.95 2.22
CA GLU A 75 -4.79 20.18 2.00
C GLU A 75 -4.79 20.66 0.53
N HIS A 76 -3.95 20.10 -0.33
CA HIS A 76 -3.82 20.50 -1.73
C HIS A 76 -4.55 19.56 -2.69
N ALA A 77 -4.94 18.37 -2.23
CA ALA A 77 -5.74 17.44 -3.01
C ALA A 77 -7.17 17.98 -3.26
N PRO A 78 -7.77 17.66 -4.42
CA PRO A 78 -9.19 17.92 -4.65
C PRO A 78 -10.05 17.19 -3.61
N ASP A 79 -11.21 17.75 -3.26
CA ASP A 79 -12.13 17.22 -2.21
C ASP A 79 -12.63 15.79 -2.47
N GLU A 80 -12.47 15.32 -3.71
CA GLU A 80 -12.93 14.02 -4.18
C GLU A 80 -11.84 12.95 -4.09
N PHE A 81 -10.67 13.26 -3.52
CA PHE A 81 -9.59 12.31 -3.27
C PHE A 81 -9.43 12.04 -1.77
N LEU A 82 -9.24 10.77 -1.44
CA LEU A 82 -8.90 10.31 -0.08
C LEU A 82 -7.66 9.43 -0.14
N THR A 83 -6.92 9.36 0.96
CA THR A 83 -5.89 8.36 1.14
C THR A 83 -6.55 7.06 1.60
N VAL A 84 -6.29 5.96 0.91
CA VAL A 84 -6.85 4.64 1.16
C VAL A 84 -5.74 3.60 1.17
N ASP A 85 -5.46 3.07 2.34
CA ASP A 85 -4.52 1.97 2.52
C ASP A 85 -5.24 0.64 2.58
N ILE A 86 -4.81 -0.33 1.78
CA ILE A 86 -5.41 -1.67 1.74
C ILE A 86 -4.47 -2.67 2.39
N PHE A 87 -5.01 -3.50 3.29
CA PHE A 87 -4.25 -4.51 4.00
C PHE A 87 -4.78 -5.93 3.74
N VAL A 88 -3.86 -6.87 3.50
CA VAL A 88 -4.13 -8.31 3.47
C VAL A 88 -3.06 -9.04 4.29
N ALA A 89 -3.45 -9.80 5.31
CA ALA A 89 -2.52 -10.58 6.15
C ALA A 89 -1.34 -9.74 6.72
N ASP A 90 -1.66 -8.60 7.32
CA ASP A 90 -0.74 -7.56 7.82
C ASP A 90 0.14 -6.88 6.75
N LYS A 91 -0.04 -7.23 5.48
CA LYS A 91 0.67 -6.61 4.36
C LYS A 91 -0.09 -5.40 3.84
N LEU A 92 0.54 -4.23 3.87
CA LEU A 92 0.09 -3.04 3.14
C LEU A 92 0.28 -3.28 1.63
N LEU A 93 -0.79 -3.10 0.85
CA LEU A 93 -0.78 -3.35 -0.59
C LEU A 93 -0.65 -2.08 -1.44
N THR A 94 -1.18 -0.96 -0.98
CA THR A 94 -1.16 0.33 -1.68
C THR A 94 0.15 1.09 -1.42
N ILE A 95 1.29 0.46 -1.72
CA ILE A 95 2.60 1.02 -1.39
C ILE A 95 3.08 2.09 -2.37
N LEU A 96 2.63 2.02 -3.63
CA LEU A 96 3.04 2.95 -4.69
C LEU A 96 2.10 4.15 -4.80
N ASP A 97 0.80 3.89 -4.81
CA ASP A 97 -0.26 4.88 -4.83
C ASP A 97 -1.36 4.45 -3.87
N ASN A 98 -1.76 5.36 -2.99
CA ASN A 98 -2.87 5.19 -2.07
C ASN A 98 -3.86 6.35 -2.17
N ALA A 99 -3.74 7.23 -3.17
CA ALA A 99 -4.73 8.24 -3.46
C ALA A 99 -5.88 7.61 -4.26
N ALA A 100 -7.08 7.66 -3.71
CA ALA A 100 -8.28 7.11 -4.31
C ALA A 100 -9.23 8.24 -4.70
N TYR A 101 -9.56 8.32 -5.99
CA TYR A 101 -10.66 9.15 -6.47
C TYR A 101 -11.99 8.53 -6.05
N VAL A 102 -12.67 9.15 -5.09
CA VAL A 102 -13.81 8.57 -4.35
C VAL A 102 -14.94 8.11 -5.27
N PRO A 103 -15.41 8.89 -6.27
CA PRO A 103 -16.49 8.45 -7.15
C PRO A 103 -16.18 7.16 -7.91
N GLN A 104 -14.97 7.05 -8.47
CA GLN A 104 -14.55 5.85 -9.19
C GLN A 104 -14.33 4.68 -8.23
N PHE A 105 -13.51 4.88 -7.19
CA PHE A 105 -13.11 3.80 -6.28
C PHE A 105 -14.31 3.19 -5.54
N CYS A 106 -15.24 4.03 -5.06
CA CYS A 106 -16.51 3.53 -4.51
C CYS A 106 -17.37 2.84 -5.57
N GLY A 107 -17.39 3.34 -6.80
CA GLY A 107 -18.10 2.71 -7.91
C GLY A 107 -17.59 1.30 -8.21
N ASP A 108 -16.28 1.10 -8.20
CA ASP A 108 -15.63 -0.19 -8.41
C ASP A 108 -15.89 -1.16 -7.24
N ILE A 109 -15.84 -0.67 -5.99
CA ILE A 109 -16.25 -1.46 -4.81
C ILE A 109 -17.72 -1.89 -4.92
N ASP A 110 -18.61 -0.97 -5.27
CA ASP A 110 -20.04 -1.24 -5.36
C ASP A 110 -20.34 -2.24 -6.51
N ALA A 111 -19.63 -2.12 -7.63
CA ALA A 111 -19.71 -3.06 -8.75
C ALA A 111 -19.22 -4.46 -8.35
N GLU A 112 -18.10 -4.56 -7.64
CA GLU A 112 -17.58 -5.82 -7.10
C GLU A 112 -18.60 -6.47 -6.16
N GLN A 113 -19.15 -5.73 -5.19
CA GLN A 113 -20.19 -6.25 -4.29
C GLN A 113 -21.42 -6.73 -5.04
N ASN A 114 -21.89 -5.97 -6.02
CA ASN A 114 -23.06 -6.32 -6.81
C ASN A 114 -22.79 -7.59 -7.62
N HIS A 115 -21.63 -7.70 -8.25
CA HIS A 115 -21.24 -8.92 -8.97
C HIS A 115 -21.23 -10.13 -8.02
N ARG A 116 -20.55 -10.05 -6.88
CA ARG A 116 -20.41 -11.17 -5.92
C ARG A 116 -21.71 -11.57 -5.22
N ARG A 117 -22.69 -10.67 -5.13
CA ARG A 117 -24.02 -10.97 -4.59
C ARG A 117 -24.90 -11.74 -5.56
N HIS A 118 -24.75 -11.48 -6.86
CA HIS A 118 -25.61 -12.08 -7.89
C HIS A 118 -24.99 -13.33 -8.51
N ASP A 119 -23.66 -13.37 -8.59
CA ASP A 119 -22.90 -14.51 -9.06
C ASP A 119 -22.21 -15.17 -7.88
N LEU A 120 -22.52 -16.44 -7.61
CA LEU A 120 -21.88 -17.23 -6.54
C LEU A 120 -20.81 -18.18 -7.07
N THR A 121 -20.44 -18.09 -8.35
CA THR A 121 -19.36 -18.91 -8.94
C THR A 121 -18.02 -18.71 -8.25
N TRP A 122 -17.78 -17.53 -7.67
CA TRP A 122 -16.60 -17.24 -6.85
C TRP A 122 -16.54 -18.01 -5.53
N LEU A 123 -17.63 -18.65 -5.10
CA LEU A 123 -17.68 -19.57 -3.96
C LEU A 123 -17.60 -21.04 -4.39
N GLN A 124 -17.39 -21.33 -5.67
CA GLN A 124 -17.25 -22.71 -6.13
C GLN A 124 -15.85 -23.23 -5.82
N ARG A 125 -15.81 -24.47 -5.32
CA ARG A 125 -14.56 -25.21 -5.17
C ARG A 125 -13.98 -25.50 -6.55
N ARG A 126 -12.67 -25.33 -6.67
CA ARG A 126 -11.88 -25.60 -7.87
C ARG A 126 -11.10 -26.90 -7.69
N ASP A 127 -11.42 -27.92 -8.49
CA ASP A 127 -10.75 -29.23 -8.42
C ASP A 127 -9.37 -29.22 -9.08
N ASP A 128 -9.15 -28.32 -10.03
CA ASP A 128 -7.87 -28.12 -10.72
C ASP A 128 -6.80 -27.45 -9.84
N LEU A 129 -7.19 -26.86 -8.71
CA LEU A 129 -6.25 -26.41 -7.67
C LEU A 129 -5.81 -27.55 -6.74
N THR A 130 -6.31 -28.77 -6.95
CA THR A 130 -5.96 -29.92 -6.09
C THR A 130 -4.47 -30.24 -6.18
N GLY A 131 -3.84 -30.35 -5.01
CA GLY A 131 -2.40 -30.64 -4.90
C GLY A 131 -1.51 -29.41 -4.95
N MET A 132 -2.05 -28.23 -5.28
CA MET A 132 -1.32 -26.97 -5.18
C MET A 132 -1.26 -26.48 -3.73
N ASP A 133 -0.19 -25.76 -3.39
CA ASP A 133 -0.21 -24.84 -2.24
C ASP A 133 -0.89 -23.51 -2.61
N LEU A 134 -1.00 -22.60 -1.64
CA LEU A 134 -1.71 -21.33 -1.84
C LEU A 134 -1.00 -20.41 -2.83
N THR A 135 0.34 -20.41 -2.83
CA THR A 135 1.16 -19.61 -3.75
C THR A 135 1.01 -20.11 -5.17
N GLN A 136 1.13 -21.42 -5.36
CA GLN A 136 0.92 -22.08 -6.65
C GLN A 136 -0.50 -21.83 -7.18
N ALA A 137 -1.51 -21.93 -6.32
CA ALA A 137 -2.90 -21.67 -6.70
C ALA A 137 -3.10 -20.21 -7.15
N HIS A 138 -2.53 -19.23 -6.43
CA HIS A 138 -2.57 -17.83 -6.84
C HIS A 138 -1.92 -17.63 -8.21
N LEU A 139 -0.67 -18.09 -8.37
CA LEU A 139 0.09 -17.94 -9.62
C LEU A 139 -0.56 -18.63 -10.81
N TYR A 140 -1.19 -19.77 -10.57
CA TYR A 140 -1.97 -20.46 -11.58
C TYR A 140 -3.14 -19.58 -12.05
N LEU A 141 -3.94 -19.05 -11.12
CA LEU A 141 -5.09 -18.20 -11.45
C LEU A 141 -4.68 -16.90 -12.15
N THR A 142 -3.59 -16.26 -11.73
CA THR A 142 -3.06 -15.05 -12.41
C THR A 142 -2.77 -15.30 -13.89
N LYS A 143 -2.39 -16.53 -14.27
CA LYS A 143 -2.08 -16.89 -15.67
C LYS A 143 -3.29 -17.34 -16.48
N THR A 144 -4.31 -17.86 -15.81
CA THR A 144 -5.39 -18.59 -16.51
C THR A 144 -6.75 -17.91 -16.45
N GLU A 145 -7.02 -17.05 -15.47
CA GLU A 145 -8.39 -16.66 -15.13
C GLU A 145 -8.52 -15.22 -14.62
N HIS A 146 -9.53 -14.49 -15.11
CA HIS A 146 -9.85 -13.13 -14.65
C HIS A 146 -11.04 -13.06 -13.68
N TRP A 147 -11.92 -14.06 -13.63
CA TRP A 147 -13.16 -13.98 -12.84
C TRP A 147 -12.95 -14.10 -11.32
N SER A 148 -11.85 -14.73 -10.89
CA SER A 148 -11.43 -14.78 -9.49
C SER A 148 -10.67 -13.53 -9.04
N GLN A 149 -10.33 -12.64 -9.98
CA GLN A 149 -9.62 -11.41 -9.70
C GLN A 149 -10.45 -10.53 -8.75
N PHE A 150 -9.76 -9.94 -7.79
CA PHE A 150 -10.29 -9.06 -6.76
C PHE A 150 -9.34 -7.86 -6.62
N LEU A 151 -9.82 -6.73 -6.10
CA LEU A 151 -9.04 -5.47 -6.05
C LEU A 151 -8.52 -5.02 -7.42
N ASN A 152 -9.30 -5.19 -8.49
CA ASN A 152 -9.00 -4.59 -9.79
C ASN A 152 -9.84 -3.32 -9.96
N TRP A 153 -9.53 -2.29 -9.17
CA TRP A 153 -10.33 -1.06 -9.00
C TRP A 153 -9.61 0.17 -9.55
N GLY A 154 -8.77 -0.03 -10.58
CA GLY A 154 -8.08 1.03 -11.27
C GLY A 154 -6.74 1.44 -10.62
N PRO A 155 -6.30 2.71 -10.79
CA PRO A 155 -4.93 3.14 -10.50
C PRO A 155 -4.44 2.91 -9.07
N THR A 156 -5.32 3.00 -8.07
CA THR A 156 -4.94 2.76 -6.67
C THR A 156 -4.54 1.29 -6.41
N THR A 157 -4.96 0.37 -7.26
CA THR A 157 -4.76 -1.08 -7.07
C THR A 157 -4.10 -1.76 -8.27
N ASP A 158 -3.55 -1.01 -9.22
CA ASP A 158 -3.00 -1.56 -10.46
C ASP A 158 -1.67 -2.32 -10.26
N ASP A 159 -0.94 -2.01 -9.19
CA ASP A 159 0.26 -2.72 -8.73
C ASP A 159 -0.05 -4.00 -7.91
N ILE A 160 -1.33 -4.37 -7.78
CA ILE A 160 -1.76 -5.51 -6.96
C ILE A 160 -2.28 -6.64 -7.85
N SER A 161 -1.70 -7.84 -7.70
CA SER A 161 -2.38 -9.06 -8.11
C SER A 161 -3.16 -9.58 -6.91
N CYS A 162 -4.48 -9.68 -7.00
CA CYS A 162 -5.29 -10.18 -5.90
C CYS A 162 -6.43 -11.07 -6.41
N HIS A 163 -6.68 -12.17 -5.69
CA HIS A 163 -7.70 -13.16 -6.03
C HIS A 163 -8.49 -13.62 -4.81
N LEU A 164 -9.79 -13.85 -5.01
CA LEU A 164 -10.67 -14.58 -4.10
C LEU A 164 -10.73 -16.05 -4.51
N ILE A 165 -10.40 -16.96 -3.59
CA ILE A 165 -10.25 -18.38 -3.89
C ILE A 165 -10.87 -19.23 -2.79
N ILE A 166 -11.72 -20.20 -3.16
CA ILE A 166 -12.08 -21.30 -2.25
C ILE A 166 -10.93 -22.31 -2.25
N PHE A 167 -10.15 -22.30 -1.16
CA PHE A 167 -8.99 -23.18 -0.99
C PHE A 167 -9.09 -23.93 0.33
N ARG A 168 -9.11 -25.27 0.23
CA ARG A 168 -9.29 -26.20 1.37
C ARG A 168 -10.50 -25.81 2.25
N GLU A 169 -11.66 -25.66 1.60
CA GLU A 169 -12.98 -25.39 2.23
C GLU A 169 -13.11 -24.01 2.91
N SER A 170 -12.11 -23.15 2.78
CA SER A 170 -12.19 -21.77 3.26
C SER A 170 -12.10 -20.81 2.07
N LEU A 171 -12.74 -19.66 2.18
CA LEU A 171 -12.49 -18.55 1.28
C LEU A 171 -11.21 -17.84 1.70
N TRP A 172 -10.34 -17.58 0.73
CA TRP A 172 -9.08 -16.88 0.91
C TRP A 172 -9.06 -15.63 0.03
N ILE A 173 -8.50 -14.56 0.59
CA ILE A 173 -7.94 -13.46 -0.19
C ILE A 173 -6.47 -13.77 -0.33
N THR A 174 -5.96 -13.71 -1.54
CA THR A 174 -4.53 -13.89 -1.83
C THR A 174 -4.05 -12.69 -2.63
N ALA A 175 -2.90 -12.14 -2.27
CA ALA A 175 -2.35 -10.97 -2.93
C ALA A 175 -0.82 -11.00 -2.98
N PHE A 176 -0.25 -10.39 -4.02
CA PHE A 176 1.14 -9.94 -4.01
C PHE A 176 1.25 -8.64 -4.81
N LEU A 177 2.39 -7.95 -4.67
CA LEU A 177 2.69 -6.69 -5.35
C LEU A 177 3.63 -6.90 -6.52
N TYR A 178 3.30 -6.37 -7.70
CA TYR A 178 4.18 -6.46 -8.86
C TYR A 178 5.51 -5.74 -8.58
N SER A 179 5.45 -4.59 -7.92
CA SER A 179 6.63 -3.79 -7.55
C SER A 179 7.61 -4.45 -6.58
N GLU A 180 7.15 -5.43 -5.78
CA GLU A 180 8.01 -6.21 -4.89
C GLU A 180 8.67 -7.40 -5.58
N ASN A 181 8.25 -7.71 -6.81
CA ASN A 181 8.74 -8.83 -7.59
C ASN A 181 9.25 -8.36 -8.97
N PRO A 182 10.32 -7.54 -9.03
CA PRO A 182 10.79 -6.95 -10.27
C PRO A 182 11.33 -7.97 -11.28
N ASP A 183 11.78 -9.14 -10.82
CA ASP A 183 12.34 -10.21 -11.66
C ASP A 183 11.37 -11.41 -11.76
N TYR A 184 10.16 -11.14 -12.28
CA TYR A 184 9.08 -12.11 -12.46
C TYR A 184 9.47 -13.41 -13.18
N ASP A 185 10.50 -13.34 -14.03
CA ASP A 185 10.97 -14.48 -14.81
C ASP A 185 11.89 -15.41 -14.00
N THR A 186 12.39 -15.00 -12.83
CA THR A 186 13.44 -15.72 -12.12
C THR A 186 13.11 -16.12 -10.69
N ASN A 187 12.13 -15.47 -10.04
CA ASN A 187 11.70 -15.79 -8.69
C ASN A 187 10.19 -15.86 -8.59
N ASP A 188 9.69 -16.87 -7.87
CA ASP A 188 8.29 -16.93 -7.50
C ASP A 188 7.95 -15.78 -6.54
N PRO A 189 6.85 -15.04 -6.78
CA PRO A 189 6.48 -13.93 -5.93
C PRO A 189 6.07 -14.39 -4.53
N VAL A 190 6.30 -13.53 -3.54
CA VAL A 190 5.80 -13.74 -2.18
C VAL A 190 4.30 -13.46 -2.16
N VAL A 191 3.51 -14.53 -2.13
CA VAL A 191 2.05 -14.46 -2.02
C VAL A 191 1.64 -14.36 -0.56
N HIS A 192 0.94 -13.28 -0.22
CA HIS A 192 0.27 -13.10 1.06
C HIS A 192 -1.16 -13.64 0.96
N GLY A 193 -1.66 -14.27 2.02
CA GLY A 193 -3.02 -14.76 2.00
C GLY A 193 -3.62 -14.89 3.39
N CYS A 194 -4.89 -14.53 3.50
CA CYS A 194 -5.68 -14.69 4.72
C CYS A 194 -7.02 -15.35 4.40
N LYS A 195 -7.53 -16.10 5.38
CA LYS A 195 -8.92 -16.57 5.34
C LYS A 195 -9.85 -15.39 5.63
N VAL A 196 -10.98 -15.34 4.93
CA VAL A 196 -12.04 -14.37 5.19
C VAL A 196 -13.39 -15.08 5.09
N SER A 197 -14.37 -14.67 5.90
CA SER A 197 -15.74 -15.13 5.65
C SER A 197 -16.35 -14.29 4.52
N PRO A 198 -17.21 -14.89 3.65
CA PRO A 198 -17.92 -14.11 2.64
C PRO A 198 -18.72 -12.94 3.23
N PHE A 199 -19.27 -13.12 4.44
CA PHE A 199 -20.04 -12.09 5.12
C PHE A 199 -19.16 -10.91 5.56
N ASP A 200 -18.03 -11.18 6.20
CA ASP A 200 -17.11 -10.14 6.66
C ASP A 200 -16.55 -9.36 5.48
N LEU A 201 -16.15 -10.05 4.41
CA LEU A 201 -15.68 -9.43 3.17
C LEU A 201 -16.68 -8.40 2.64
N ILE A 202 -17.94 -8.81 2.44
CA ILE A 202 -18.99 -7.92 1.92
C ILE A 202 -19.26 -6.77 2.90
N SER A 203 -19.30 -7.04 4.21
CA SER A 203 -19.54 -6.01 5.23
C SER A 203 -18.42 -4.97 5.26
N ILE A 204 -17.16 -5.39 5.13
CA ILE A 204 -15.99 -4.51 5.09
C ILE A 204 -16.08 -3.60 3.86
N LEU A 205 -16.32 -4.17 2.67
CA LEU A 205 -16.45 -3.41 1.42
C LEU A 205 -17.57 -2.38 1.51
N GLN A 206 -18.73 -2.76 2.07
CA GLN A 206 -19.87 -1.86 2.20
C GLN A 206 -19.57 -0.70 3.14
N SER A 207 -18.97 -1.00 4.29
CA SER A 207 -18.59 -0.01 5.29
C SER A 207 -17.55 0.95 4.73
N GLN A 208 -16.60 0.45 3.94
CA GLN A 208 -15.57 1.25 3.29
C GLN A 208 -16.16 2.22 2.26
N SER A 209 -17.00 1.73 1.34
CA SER A 209 -17.66 2.60 0.35
C SER A 209 -18.49 3.70 1.03
N ALA A 210 -19.24 3.36 2.08
CA ALA A 210 -20.02 4.33 2.86
C ALA A 210 -19.13 5.35 3.60
N LEU A 211 -18.04 4.91 4.21
CA LEU A 211 -17.08 5.79 4.90
C LEU A 211 -16.46 6.81 3.94
N MET A 212 -15.98 6.36 2.77
CA MET A 212 -15.33 7.23 1.80
C MET A 212 -16.29 8.32 1.30
N ARG A 213 -17.52 7.96 0.93
CA ARG A 213 -18.55 8.91 0.48
C ARG A 213 -18.83 9.96 1.56
N LYS A 214 -19.06 9.51 2.80
CA LYS A 214 -19.29 10.41 3.94
C LYS A 214 -18.11 11.35 4.19
N THR A 215 -16.88 10.84 4.08
CA THR A 215 -15.66 11.62 4.35
C THR A 215 -15.45 12.68 3.28
N ALA A 216 -15.64 12.35 2.00
CA ALA A 216 -15.58 13.30 0.89
C ALA A 216 -16.64 14.40 1.01
N ASP A 217 -17.89 14.02 1.33
CA ASP A 217 -18.98 14.99 1.53
C ASP A 217 -18.67 15.98 2.65
N ASN A 218 -18.14 15.50 3.78
CA ASN A 218 -17.73 16.36 4.89
C ASN A 218 -16.60 17.32 4.49
N HIS A 219 -15.61 16.84 3.74
CA HIS A 219 -14.50 17.66 3.25
C HIS A 219 -15.00 18.80 2.36
N ARG A 220 -15.91 18.49 1.43
CA ARG A 220 -16.52 19.48 0.53
C ARG A 220 -17.30 20.56 1.28
N MET A 221 -18.02 20.19 2.33
CA MET A 221 -18.77 21.13 3.16
C MET A 221 -17.86 22.08 3.95
N HIS A 222 -16.74 21.57 4.49
CA HIS A 222 -15.80 22.40 5.24
C HIS A 222 -15.10 23.45 4.37
N ARG A 223 -14.75 23.13 3.11
CA ARG A 223 -14.11 24.10 2.20
C ARG A 223 -15.08 25.14 1.65
N SER A 224 -16.35 24.79 1.44
CA SER A 224 -17.37 25.71 0.92
C SER A 224 -17.91 26.72 1.94
N GLY A 225 -17.80 26.43 3.24
CA GLY A 225 -18.26 27.31 4.33
C GLY A 225 -17.25 28.37 4.83
N GLY A 226 -16.04 28.42 4.26
CA GLY A 226 -14.96 29.31 4.70
C GLY A 226 -14.71 30.56 3.85
N GLY A 227 -15.62 30.89 2.91
CA GLY A 227 -15.52 32.03 1.99
C GLY A 227 -16.30 33.27 2.42
#